data_AF-A0A017THT8-F1
#
_entry.id   AF-A0A017THT8-F1
#
_cell.length_a   1.000
_cell.length_b   1.000
_cell.length_c   1.000
_cell.angle_alpha   90.00
_cell.angle_beta   90.00
_cell.angle_gamma   90.00
#
_symmetry.space_group_name_H-M   'P 1'
#
loop_
_entity.id
_entity.type
_entity.pdbx_description
1 polymer ?
#
loop_
_entity_poly.entity_id
_entity_poly.type
_entity_poly.pdbx_seq_one_letter_code
_entity_poly.pdbx_strand_id
1 'polypeptide(L)'
;MKPSPTIVSRSVLGSLAGLLFASVAFGACGGGDDKPPPRTTSGTTTSTSTTSTGEGGSGAGGGGNTGGAGGMVGEGGAGGNGGSGGTPPPVSCTNGTMDGSETDLDCGGACPSCADGATCSVAGDCVSRRCQGSVCVAASCTNGTQDGSETDVDCGGGTMTTGSNPACPPCPLTAGCSVREDCETLNCGSTNVCLAESCNDGSQNQDETDMDCGGPCPACAAGSACVIPADCMDQVCTTGVCMPHTCNDGVKNGMESDIDCGSACGSKCPPGQKCSVNADCSTGACTPQGLCACPTGMLVSPVIGGGAYCIDQYEVTKKEYNIFLQANPNMAGLPTICAGNVYQPSAEWPPVDTRTPVTAIDWCDAYTYCKYAGKHLCGRIGGGTNPPGSHANASQSEWFSACSGQGVSAYPYGNTYSAGMCNGGSNGTTLQRKRENPVPPEVDLPPFPTCNGAVSTLYQMSGNASEWEDSCNATMTSCRVRGGSVNTTSEDQIRCDADLMDDPLDNSDVYRGFRCCL
;
A
#
# COMPACT_ATOMS: atom_id res chain seq x y z
N MET A 1 47.20 41.34 53.05
CA MET A 1 48.18 41.08 51.97
C MET A 1 47.41 40.94 50.67
N LYS A 2 47.95 41.54 49.60
CA LYS A 2 47.40 41.80 48.24
C LYS A 2 46.34 40.83 47.67
N PRO A 3 45.27 41.34 47.02
CA PRO A 3 44.47 40.61 46.04
C PRO A 3 44.77 41.05 44.59
N SER A 4 44.67 40.14 43.61
CA SER A 4 44.33 40.33 42.17
C SER A 4 44.83 39.14 41.31
N PRO A 5 44.31 38.89 40.08
CA PRO A 5 43.42 39.76 39.28
C PRO A 5 42.17 39.11 38.68
N THR A 6 41.22 40.01 38.42
CA THR A 6 40.04 39.93 37.56
C THR A 6 40.42 39.83 36.09
N ILE A 7 39.73 38.99 35.30
CA ILE A 7 39.77 38.99 33.84
C ILE A 7 38.52 39.70 33.31
N VAL A 8 38.78 40.69 32.46
CA VAL A 8 37.84 41.52 31.71
C VAL A 8 37.43 40.78 30.44
N SER A 9 36.14 40.76 30.09
CA SER A 9 35.73 40.61 28.69
C SER A 9 34.72 41.68 28.31
N ARG A 10 35.00 42.32 27.18
CA ARG A 10 34.41 43.57 26.71
C ARG A 10 33.11 43.34 25.94
N SER A 11 32.17 44.24 26.15
CA SER A 11 31.01 44.49 25.31
C SER A 11 31.41 44.98 23.91
N VAL A 12 30.72 44.50 22.89
CA VAL A 12 30.62 45.15 21.57
C VAL A 12 29.14 45.34 21.26
N LEU A 13 28.76 46.61 21.08
CA LEU A 13 27.47 47.06 20.58
C LEU A 13 27.33 46.72 19.08
N GLY A 14 26.11 46.39 18.64
CA GLY A 14 25.77 46.22 17.22
C GLY A 14 24.26 46.37 16.95
N SER A 15 23.87 47.61 16.68
CA SER A 15 22.73 48.12 15.88
C SER A 15 21.31 47.55 15.96
N LEU A 16 20.40 48.45 16.34
CA LEU A 16 18.99 48.52 15.92
C LEU A 16 18.87 48.77 14.40
N ALA A 17 17.98 48.01 13.75
CA ALA A 17 17.13 48.41 12.62
C ALA A 17 15.95 47.42 12.63
N GLY A 18 14.69 47.80 12.89
CA GLY A 18 13.88 48.64 12.02
C GLY A 18 13.12 47.74 11.04
N LEU A 19 12.01 47.12 11.46
CA LEU A 19 11.06 46.48 10.53
C LEU A 19 9.71 47.21 10.57
N LEU A 20 9.44 47.87 9.45
CA LEU A 20 8.19 48.49 9.09
C LEU A 20 7.09 47.44 8.84
N PHE A 21 5.88 47.80 9.27
CA PHE A 21 4.62 47.23 8.81
C PHE A 21 4.50 47.33 7.28
N ALA A 22 4.12 46.23 6.64
CA ALA A 22 3.54 46.23 5.31
C ALA A 22 2.30 45.34 5.31
N SER A 23 1.16 45.98 5.52
CA SER A 23 -0.17 45.45 5.21
C SER A 23 -0.32 45.42 3.69
N VAL A 24 -0.65 44.26 3.12
CA VAL A 24 -1.08 44.18 1.72
C VAL A 24 -2.47 43.57 1.70
N ALA A 25 -3.43 44.41 1.33
CA ALA A 25 -4.78 44.05 0.94
C ALA A 25 -4.84 43.94 -0.59
N PHE A 26 -5.37 42.83 -1.08
CA PHE A 26 -5.97 42.61 -2.40
C PHE A 26 -6.98 41.47 -2.16
N GLY A 27 -8.23 41.47 -2.60
CA GLY A 27 -8.94 42.24 -3.62
C GLY A 27 -10.01 41.28 -4.12
N ALA A 28 -11.28 41.59 -3.89
CA ALA A 28 -12.42 40.74 -4.23
C ALA A 28 -12.76 40.79 -5.74
N CYS A 29 -13.20 39.64 -6.27
CA CYS A 29 -14.11 39.41 -7.40
C CYS A 29 -14.59 37.96 -7.21
N GLY A 30 -15.85 37.55 -7.33
CA GLY A 30 -17.03 38.10 -7.98
C GLY A 30 -17.70 36.98 -8.78
N GLY A 31 -18.75 36.39 -8.19
CA GLY A 31 -19.90 35.67 -8.78
C GLY A 31 -19.75 34.73 -10.00
N GLY A 32 -20.31 33.52 -9.85
CA GLY A 32 -20.71 32.65 -10.96
C GLY A 32 -21.47 31.42 -10.47
N ASP A 33 -22.80 31.47 -10.55
CA ASP A 33 -23.73 30.37 -10.35
C ASP A 33 -23.46 29.22 -11.34
N ASP A 34 -23.54 27.96 -10.91
CA ASP A 34 -24.25 26.95 -11.70
C ASP A 34 -24.67 25.70 -10.91
N LYS A 35 -25.86 25.24 -11.27
CA LYS A 35 -26.76 24.28 -10.62
C LYS A 35 -26.51 22.84 -11.12
N PRO A 36 -26.80 21.78 -10.33
CA PRO A 36 -26.57 20.39 -10.75
C PRO A 36 -27.77 19.79 -11.49
N PRO A 37 -27.55 18.77 -12.33
CA PRO A 37 -28.51 17.64 -12.38
C PRO A 37 -27.84 16.28 -12.75
N PRO A 38 -28.60 15.15 -12.77
CA PRO A 38 -29.48 14.67 -11.71
C PRO A 38 -29.21 13.18 -11.36
N ARG A 39 -29.79 12.76 -10.23
CA ARG A 39 -29.95 11.38 -9.80
C ARG A 39 -31.08 10.71 -10.61
N THR A 40 -30.84 9.53 -11.17
CA THR A 40 -31.92 8.62 -11.62
C THR A 40 -31.80 7.25 -10.97
N THR A 41 -32.97 6.80 -10.54
CA THR A 41 -33.32 5.61 -9.77
C THR A 41 -33.59 4.37 -10.64
N SER A 42 -33.51 3.22 -9.96
CA SER A 42 -34.30 1.99 -10.18
C SER A 42 -33.84 1.01 -11.26
N GLY A 43 -33.82 -0.26 -10.88
CA GLY A 43 -33.85 -1.36 -11.84
C GLY A 43 -33.38 -2.71 -11.29
N THR A 44 -34.12 -3.28 -10.35
CA THR A 44 -34.01 -4.67 -9.89
C THR A 44 -34.25 -5.67 -11.01
N THR A 45 -33.82 -6.91 -10.76
CA THR A 45 -34.13 -8.22 -11.41
C THR A 45 -33.20 -8.66 -12.52
N THR A 46 -32.92 -9.94 -12.77
CA THR A 46 -32.97 -11.22 -12.05
C THR A 46 -32.26 -12.19 -13.02
N SER A 47 -31.54 -13.18 -12.46
CA SER A 47 -31.08 -14.44 -13.07
C SER A 47 -31.77 -14.87 -14.38
N THR A 48 -31.06 -15.54 -15.30
CA THR A 48 -30.96 -17.02 -15.33
C THR A 48 -29.99 -17.48 -16.43
N SER A 49 -29.23 -18.51 -16.09
CA SER A 49 -28.46 -19.44 -16.93
C SER A 49 -29.28 -20.10 -18.04
N THR A 50 -28.65 -20.42 -19.17
CA THR A 50 -28.57 -21.80 -19.72
C THR A 50 -27.69 -21.88 -20.98
N THR A 51 -26.76 -22.83 -20.91
CA THR A 51 -26.19 -23.68 -21.97
C THR A 51 -27.08 -23.93 -23.20
N SER A 52 -26.46 -23.97 -24.40
CA SER A 52 -26.14 -25.20 -25.16
C SER A 52 -26.08 -24.99 -26.69
N THR A 53 -25.02 -25.52 -27.31
CA THR A 53 -24.99 -26.27 -28.59
C THR A 53 -25.46 -25.64 -29.91
N GLY A 54 -24.62 -25.82 -30.94
CA GLY A 54 -25.07 -26.49 -32.17
C GLY A 54 -25.12 -25.65 -33.46
N GLU A 55 -24.09 -25.83 -34.28
CA GLU A 55 -24.08 -26.01 -35.74
C GLU A 55 -25.06 -25.23 -36.66
N GLY A 56 -24.48 -24.63 -37.70
CA GLY A 56 -24.93 -24.87 -39.07
C GLY A 56 -25.46 -23.68 -39.87
N GLY A 57 -24.75 -23.35 -40.96
CA GLY A 57 -25.37 -23.14 -42.26
C GLY A 57 -25.61 -21.71 -42.75
N SER A 58 -24.75 -21.30 -43.69
CA SER A 58 -25.08 -20.71 -45.01
C SER A 58 -25.95 -19.44 -45.10
N GLY A 59 -25.39 -18.39 -45.71
CA GLY A 59 -26.18 -17.29 -46.29
C GLY A 59 -25.30 -16.26 -47.00
N ALA A 60 -25.54 -16.10 -48.31
CA ALA A 60 -24.70 -15.41 -49.28
C ALA A 60 -24.91 -13.88 -49.37
N GLY A 61 -24.01 -13.23 -50.11
CA GLY A 61 -24.13 -11.89 -50.72
C GLY A 61 -22.91 -11.03 -50.38
N GLY A 62 -22.13 -10.46 -51.30
CA GLY A 62 -22.34 -10.12 -52.70
C GLY A 62 -21.82 -8.69 -52.91
N GLY A 63 -20.94 -8.48 -53.89
CA GLY A 63 -20.37 -7.18 -54.29
C GLY A 63 -18.92 -7.02 -53.83
N GLY A 64 -17.89 -7.00 -54.67
CA GLY A 64 -17.79 -6.52 -56.04
C GLY A 64 -17.31 -5.07 -56.03
N ASN A 65 -16.00 -4.84 -56.06
CA ASN A 65 -15.44 -3.84 -56.97
C ASN A 65 -13.93 -3.98 -57.18
N THR A 66 -13.55 -3.45 -58.34
CA THR A 66 -12.35 -3.59 -59.16
C THR A 66 -11.20 -2.63 -58.85
N GLY A 67 -10.00 -2.98 -59.32
CA GLY A 67 -8.90 -2.06 -59.66
C GLY A 67 -7.79 -2.04 -58.61
N GLY A 68 -6.50 -2.05 -58.93
CA GLY A 68 -5.80 -1.90 -60.20
C GLY A 68 -4.31 -2.21 -59.99
N ALA A 69 -3.61 -2.39 -61.11
CA ALA A 69 -2.28 -2.96 -61.22
C ALA A 69 -1.12 -1.98 -60.95
N GLY A 70 0.06 -2.57 -60.71
CA GLY A 70 1.41 -1.98 -60.86
C GLY A 70 2.37 -2.67 -59.88
N GLY A 71 3.52 -3.23 -60.23
CA GLY A 71 4.33 -3.28 -61.45
C GLY A 71 5.77 -3.56 -61.00
N MET A 72 6.37 -4.67 -61.43
CA MET A 72 7.77 -5.04 -61.14
C MET A 72 8.73 -4.48 -62.21
N VAL A 73 9.99 -4.23 -61.82
CA VAL A 73 11.13 -3.98 -62.72
C VAL A 73 12.18 -5.08 -62.57
N GLY A 74 12.73 -5.55 -63.69
CA GLY A 74 13.87 -6.46 -63.75
C GLY A 74 14.22 -6.86 -65.18
N GLU A 75 15.45 -6.58 -65.60
CA GLU A 75 15.95 -6.45 -66.98
C GLU A 75 16.46 -7.75 -67.64
N GLY A 76 16.54 -7.75 -68.98
CA GLY A 76 17.76 -8.19 -69.70
C GLY A 76 17.66 -9.37 -70.68
N GLY A 77 18.08 -9.14 -71.95
CA GLY A 77 18.86 -10.13 -72.72
C GLY A 77 18.33 -10.63 -74.08
N ALA A 78 19.00 -10.23 -75.16
CA ALA A 78 18.70 -10.39 -76.59
C ALA A 78 18.74 -11.81 -77.24
N GLY A 79 17.99 -11.97 -78.36
CA GLY A 79 18.57 -12.44 -79.65
C GLY A 79 17.91 -13.63 -80.39
N GLY A 80 17.27 -13.37 -81.54
CA GLY A 80 17.46 -14.20 -82.76
C GLY A 80 16.32 -15.07 -83.35
N ASN A 81 15.61 -14.49 -84.34
CA ASN A 81 15.10 -15.05 -85.62
C ASN A 81 14.09 -16.24 -85.72
N GLY A 82 12.86 -15.91 -86.14
CA GLY A 82 12.19 -16.43 -87.34
C GLY A 82 11.57 -17.85 -87.35
N GLY A 83 10.24 -17.92 -87.24
CA GLY A 83 9.45 -19.10 -87.65
C GLY A 83 7.97 -19.02 -87.27
N SER A 84 7.10 -18.77 -88.24
CA SER A 84 5.63 -18.80 -88.07
C SER A 84 5.13 -20.23 -87.87
N GLY A 85 4.61 -20.54 -86.68
CA GLY A 85 3.95 -21.81 -86.35
C GLY A 85 2.90 -21.57 -85.26
N GLY A 86 1.70 -22.12 -85.44
CA GLY A 86 0.46 -21.71 -84.77
C GLY A 86 0.50 -21.67 -83.24
N THR A 87 -0.33 -20.81 -82.67
CA THR A 87 -0.66 -20.78 -81.24
C THR A 87 -1.07 -22.17 -80.77
N PRO A 88 -0.38 -22.77 -79.76
CA PRO A 88 -0.84 -24.00 -79.14
C PRO A 88 -2.24 -23.80 -78.56
N PRO A 89 -3.08 -24.85 -78.51
CA PRO A 89 -4.36 -24.79 -77.79
C PRO A 89 -4.13 -24.37 -76.32
N PRO A 90 -5.14 -23.77 -75.65
CA PRO A 90 -5.01 -23.43 -74.24
C PRO A 90 -4.63 -24.67 -73.44
N VAL A 91 -3.56 -24.56 -72.66
CA VAL A 91 -3.10 -25.61 -71.74
C VAL A 91 -4.27 -26.03 -70.84
N SER A 92 -4.54 -27.32 -70.78
CA SER A 92 -5.75 -27.85 -70.14
C SER A 92 -5.38 -28.71 -68.94
N CYS A 93 -5.28 -28.07 -67.78
CA CYS A 93 -4.86 -28.63 -66.50
C CYS A 93 -5.79 -29.68 -65.85
N THR A 94 -6.58 -30.41 -66.64
CA THR A 94 -7.57 -31.43 -66.19
C THR A 94 -7.93 -32.43 -67.29
N ASN A 95 -7.16 -32.53 -68.38
CA ASN A 95 -7.50 -33.36 -69.53
C ASN A 95 -6.99 -34.80 -69.44
N GLY A 96 -6.29 -35.17 -68.36
CA GLY A 96 -5.76 -36.51 -68.15
C GLY A 96 -4.59 -36.84 -69.06
N THR A 97 -3.90 -35.83 -69.60
CA THR A 97 -2.72 -36.01 -70.45
C THR A 97 -1.66 -34.96 -70.15
N MET A 98 -0.41 -35.37 -69.95
CA MET A 98 0.70 -34.44 -69.73
C MET A 98 0.99 -33.65 -71.01
N ASP A 99 0.46 -32.43 -71.10
CA ASP A 99 0.64 -31.53 -72.25
C ASP A 99 0.96 -30.08 -71.85
N GLY A 100 1.34 -29.26 -72.84
CA GLY A 100 1.69 -27.87 -72.58
C GLY A 100 2.92 -27.69 -71.68
N SER A 101 2.74 -26.98 -70.55
CA SER A 101 3.79 -26.69 -69.56
C SER A 101 3.68 -27.54 -68.30
N GLU A 102 2.83 -28.57 -68.29
CA GLU A 102 2.64 -29.46 -67.16
C GLU A 102 3.91 -30.24 -66.84
N THR A 103 4.23 -30.38 -65.56
CA THR A 103 5.38 -31.16 -65.10
C THR A 103 5.02 -32.55 -64.61
N ASP A 104 3.74 -32.78 -64.31
CA ASP A 104 3.13 -34.11 -64.18
C ASP A 104 1.67 -34.03 -64.67
N LEU A 105 0.97 -35.17 -64.75
CA LEU A 105 -0.40 -35.29 -65.26
C LEU A 105 -1.33 -34.21 -64.68
N ASP A 106 -1.74 -33.24 -65.52
CA ASP A 106 -2.67 -32.16 -65.16
C ASP A 106 -2.17 -31.18 -64.05
N CYS A 107 -0.86 -31.13 -63.76
CA CYS A 107 -0.32 -30.26 -62.72
C CYS A 107 1.11 -29.74 -63.01
N GLY A 108 1.50 -28.66 -62.33
CA GLY A 108 2.80 -28.01 -62.48
C GLY A 108 2.90 -27.03 -63.66
N GLY A 109 3.95 -26.20 -63.67
CA GLY A 109 4.14 -25.11 -64.63
C GLY A 109 3.04 -24.04 -64.55
N ALA A 110 2.23 -23.91 -65.61
CA ALA A 110 1.08 -22.99 -65.63
C ALA A 110 -0.18 -23.57 -64.96
N CYS A 111 -0.16 -24.84 -64.54
CA CYS A 111 -1.25 -25.54 -63.88
C CYS A 111 -1.11 -25.50 -62.34
N PRO A 112 -2.16 -25.88 -61.58
CA PRO A 112 -2.06 -26.00 -60.12
C PRO A 112 -0.89 -26.88 -59.71
N SER A 113 -0.26 -26.57 -58.58
CA SER A 113 0.89 -27.33 -58.10
C SER A 113 0.54 -28.78 -57.81
N CYS A 114 1.46 -29.68 -58.13
CA CYS A 114 1.37 -31.11 -57.96
C CYS A 114 1.53 -31.54 -56.49
N ALA A 115 0.88 -32.64 -56.12
CA ALA A 115 1.05 -33.28 -54.82
C ALA A 115 2.41 -33.98 -54.68
N ASP A 116 2.79 -34.34 -53.45
CA ASP A 116 4.02 -35.09 -53.18
C ASP A 116 4.05 -36.42 -53.95
N GLY A 117 5.21 -36.75 -54.51
CA GLY A 117 5.45 -37.92 -55.37
C GLY A 117 5.27 -37.66 -56.86
N ALA A 118 4.71 -36.51 -57.25
CA ALA A 118 4.56 -36.11 -58.64
C ALA A 118 5.86 -35.60 -59.26
N THR A 119 5.96 -35.59 -60.58
CA THR A 119 7.13 -35.11 -61.33
C THR A 119 7.15 -33.58 -61.40
N CYS A 120 8.33 -32.97 -61.27
CA CYS A 120 8.48 -31.51 -61.22
C CYS A 120 9.76 -31.05 -61.91
N SER A 121 9.80 -29.79 -62.35
CA SER A 121 10.98 -29.14 -62.93
C SER A 121 11.49 -27.98 -62.07
N VAL A 122 10.61 -27.29 -61.36
CA VAL A 122 10.91 -26.20 -60.44
C VAL A 122 10.11 -26.34 -59.14
N ALA A 123 10.59 -25.70 -58.08
CA ALA A 123 9.93 -25.69 -56.77
C ALA A 123 8.43 -25.35 -56.82
N GLY A 124 8.05 -24.34 -57.61
CA GLY A 124 6.65 -23.89 -57.75
C GLY A 124 5.69 -24.93 -58.33
N ASP A 125 6.21 -26.00 -58.94
CA ASP A 125 5.41 -27.09 -59.46
C ASP A 125 4.82 -27.97 -58.35
N CYS A 126 5.29 -27.84 -57.11
CA CYS A 126 4.89 -28.69 -55.99
C CYS A 126 4.07 -27.91 -54.96
N VAL A 127 3.03 -28.53 -54.39
CA VAL A 127 2.24 -27.94 -53.28
C VAL A 127 3.14 -27.68 -52.08
N SER A 128 4.11 -28.57 -51.82
CA SER A 128 5.16 -28.40 -50.82
C SER A 128 6.17 -27.32 -51.18
N ARG A 129 6.15 -26.77 -52.40
CA ARG A 129 7.20 -25.95 -52.99
C ARG A 129 8.58 -26.60 -53.07
N ARG A 130 8.67 -27.94 -52.95
CA ARG A 130 9.95 -28.65 -52.97
C ARG A 130 10.04 -29.67 -54.10
N CYS A 131 10.85 -29.33 -55.11
CA CYS A 131 11.18 -30.21 -56.22
C CYS A 131 12.60 -30.79 -56.05
N GLN A 132 12.72 -32.06 -55.68
CA GLN A 132 14.02 -32.71 -55.43
C GLN A 132 14.15 -33.99 -56.27
N GLY A 133 15.21 -34.08 -57.07
CA GLY A 133 15.40 -35.23 -57.96
C GLY A 133 14.33 -35.33 -59.05
N SER A 134 13.77 -34.20 -59.47
CA SER A 134 12.62 -34.09 -60.40
C SER A 134 11.30 -34.66 -59.87
N VAL A 135 11.19 -34.82 -58.55
CA VAL A 135 9.98 -35.29 -57.87
C VAL A 135 9.60 -34.32 -56.76
N CYS A 136 8.31 -34.01 -56.63
CA CYS A 136 7.75 -33.26 -55.52
C CYS A 136 7.92 -34.08 -54.25
N VAL A 137 8.61 -33.53 -53.27
CA VAL A 137 8.80 -34.19 -51.97
C VAL A 137 8.14 -33.37 -50.88
N ALA A 138 7.79 -34.02 -49.78
CA ALA A 138 7.15 -33.34 -48.65
C ALA A 138 8.01 -32.18 -48.11
N ALA A 139 7.32 -31.14 -47.65
CA ALA A 139 7.94 -30.01 -46.94
C ALA A 139 8.60 -30.50 -45.63
N SER A 140 9.64 -29.79 -45.17
CA SER A 140 10.41 -30.22 -43.99
C SER A 140 11.20 -29.08 -43.35
N CYS A 141 10.94 -28.84 -42.07
CA CYS A 141 11.56 -27.78 -41.23
C CYS A 141 13.04 -27.97 -40.86
N THR A 142 13.84 -28.71 -41.64
CA THR A 142 15.28 -28.97 -41.34
C THR A 142 16.09 -29.28 -42.61
N ASN A 143 15.59 -28.88 -43.78
CA ASN A 143 16.13 -29.28 -45.07
C ASN A 143 16.97 -28.20 -45.75
N GLY A 144 17.07 -27.01 -45.15
CA GLY A 144 17.85 -25.87 -45.63
C GLY A 144 17.18 -25.08 -46.76
N THR A 145 15.89 -25.29 -47.00
CA THR A 145 15.13 -24.61 -48.06
C THR A 145 13.79 -24.12 -47.53
N GLN A 146 13.42 -22.88 -47.86
CA GLN A 146 12.11 -22.34 -47.49
C GLN A 146 11.00 -23.02 -48.29
N ASP A 147 10.32 -23.98 -47.66
CA ASP A 147 9.27 -24.78 -48.30
C ASP A 147 7.99 -24.88 -47.45
N GLY A 148 6.93 -25.41 -48.04
CA GLY A 148 5.63 -25.50 -47.38
C GLY A 148 5.10 -24.14 -46.88
N SER A 149 4.89 -24.06 -45.56
CA SER A 149 4.34 -22.89 -44.86
C SER A 149 5.38 -22.04 -44.15
N GLU A 150 6.67 -22.32 -44.35
CA GLU A 150 7.78 -21.63 -43.68
C GLU A 150 7.83 -20.13 -44.00
N THR A 151 8.03 -19.31 -42.97
CA THR A 151 8.20 -17.85 -43.14
C THR A 151 9.66 -17.44 -43.36
N ASP A 152 10.60 -18.29 -42.96
CA ASP A 152 12.01 -18.26 -43.37
C ASP A 152 12.56 -19.69 -43.43
N VAL A 153 13.76 -19.89 -43.97
CA VAL A 153 14.38 -21.22 -44.18
C VAL A 153 14.31 -22.08 -42.92
N ASP A 154 13.58 -23.20 -42.99
CA ASP A 154 13.42 -24.20 -41.92
C ASP A 154 12.71 -23.67 -40.64
N CYS A 155 12.04 -22.52 -40.67
CA CYS A 155 11.41 -21.94 -39.48
C CYS A 155 10.14 -21.13 -39.78
N GLY A 156 9.35 -20.96 -38.72
CA GLY A 156 8.12 -20.15 -38.75
C GLY A 156 7.00 -20.76 -39.60
N GLY A 157 5.80 -20.23 -39.43
CA GLY A 157 4.60 -20.70 -40.10
C GLY A 157 4.08 -22.08 -39.66
N GLY A 158 2.92 -22.42 -40.22
CA GLY A 158 2.13 -23.60 -39.83
C GLY A 158 1.02 -23.23 -38.84
N THR A 159 -0.23 -23.50 -39.23
CA THR A 159 -1.31 -23.46 -38.24
C THR A 159 -1.33 -24.78 -37.50
N MET A 160 -1.53 -24.77 -36.18
CA MET A 160 -1.76 -25.98 -35.37
C MET A 160 -2.95 -26.83 -35.84
N THR A 161 -3.69 -26.44 -36.89
CA THR A 161 -5.02 -27.01 -37.15
C THR A 161 -5.41 -27.33 -38.58
N THR A 162 -4.63 -27.13 -39.66
CA THR A 162 -5.00 -27.73 -40.99
C THR A 162 -3.96 -27.50 -42.10
N GLY A 163 -3.40 -28.59 -42.65
CA GLY A 163 -2.82 -28.62 -44.01
C GLY A 163 -1.31 -28.83 -44.10
N SER A 164 -0.91 -30.09 -44.36
CA SER A 164 0.31 -30.58 -45.04
C SER A 164 1.73 -30.11 -44.65
N ASN A 165 1.94 -29.18 -43.71
CA ASN A 165 3.28 -28.93 -43.14
C ASN A 165 3.24 -29.06 -41.60
N PRO A 166 4.12 -29.85 -40.95
CA PRO A 166 4.29 -29.82 -39.50
C PRO A 166 4.66 -28.40 -39.03
N ALA A 167 4.19 -28.00 -37.84
CA ALA A 167 4.58 -26.73 -37.23
C ALA A 167 6.11 -26.68 -37.08
N CYS A 168 6.75 -25.75 -37.79
CA CYS A 168 8.19 -25.55 -37.76
C CYS A 168 8.60 -24.83 -36.45
N PRO A 169 9.85 -24.99 -35.99
CA PRO A 169 10.33 -24.23 -34.85
C PRO A 169 10.24 -22.71 -35.13
N PRO A 170 10.04 -21.88 -34.11
CA PRO A 170 10.06 -20.42 -34.27
C PRO A 170 11.41 -19.95 -34.83
N CYS A 171 11.36 -18.89 -35.62
CA CYS A 171 12.49 -18.29 -36.29
C CYS A 171 13.35 -17.44 -35.34
N PRO A 172 14.70 -17.46 -35.51
CA PRO A 172 15.62 -16.63 -34.75
C PRO A 172 15.54 -15.15 -35.18
N LEU A 173 16.26 -14.28 -34.48
CA LEU A 173 16.36 -12.86 -34.83
C LEU A 173 16.74 -12.64 -36.30
N THR A 174 16.18 -11.59 -36.90
CA THR A 174 16.40 -11.16 -38.29
C THR A 174 15.83 -12.07 -39.38
N ALA A 175 15.24 -13.20 -39.01
CA ALA A 175 14.56 -14.09 -39.95
C ALA A 175 13.16 -13.60 -40.34
N GLY A 176 12.68 -14.01 -41.51
CA GLY A 176 11.36 -13.67 -42.04
C GLY A 176 10.19 -14.21 -41.21
N CYS A 177 9.16 -13.40 -41.02
CA CYS A 177 7.95 -13.76 -40.28
C CYS A 177 6.70 -13.13 -40.92
N SER A 178 5.53 -13.70 -40.65
CA SER A 178 4.22 -13.18 -41.08
C SER A 178 3.26 -12.95 -39.92
N VAL A 179 3.41 -13.70 -38.83
CA VAL A 179 2.70 -13.53 -37.56
C VAL A 179 3.70 -13.58 -36.41
N ARG A 180 3.31 -13.10 -35.23
CA ARG A 180 4.19 -13.04 -34.06
C ARG A 180 4.69 -14.42 -33.62
N GLU A 181 3.86 -15.45 -33.72
CA GLU A 181 4.19 -16.83 -33.33
C GLU A 181 5.29 -17.46 -34.20
N ASP A 182 5.61 -16.83 -35.35
CA ASP A 182 6.71 -17.27 -36.20
C ASP A 182 8.09 -16.99 -35.57
N CYS A 183 8.19 -16.13 -34.57
CA CYS A 183 9.47 -15.69 -33.98
C CYS A 183 9.71 -16.28 -32.59
N GLU A 184 10.96 -16.65 -32.27
CA GLU A 184 11.35 -17.06 -30.91
C GLU A 184 11.02 -15.99 -29.86
N THR A 185 11.13 -14.71 -30.25
CA THR A 185 10.85 -13.54 -29.42
C THR A 185 9.37 -13.15 -29.37
N LEU A 186 8.52 -13.84 -30.14
CA LEU A 186 7.13 -13.45 -30.38
C LEU A 186 6.97 -12.02 -30.93
N ASN A 187 7.98 -11.52 -31.63
CA ASN A 187 8.02 -10.15 -32.16
C ASN A 187 8.30 -10.16 -33.67
N CYS A 188 7.22 -10.17 -34.47
CA CYS A 188 7.33 -9.98 -35.91
C CYS A 188 7.19 -8.49 -36.25
N GLY A 189 8.31 -7.85 -36.59
CA GLY A 189 8.34 -6.42 -36.88
C GLY A 189 7.56 -6.04 -38.14
N SER A 190 7.22 -4.76 -38.28
CA SER A 190 6.51 -4.21 -39.46
C SER A 190 7.23 -4.42 -40.81
N THR A 191 8.51 -4.80 -40.78
CA THR A 191 9.30 -5.20 -41.95
C THR A 191 9.23 -6.70 -42.25
N ASN A 192 8.33 -7.46 -41.60
CA ASN A 192 8.18 -8.92 -41.70
C ASN A 192 9.46 -9.68 -41.28
N VAL A 193 10.09 -9.22 -40.22
CA VAL A 193 11.35 -9.79 -39.69
C VAL A 193 11.26 -9.93 -38.17
N CYS A 194 11.78 -11.04 -37.62
CA CYS A 194 11.85 -11.27 -36.18
C CYS A 194 12.80 -10.28 -35.50
N LEU A 195 12.27 -9.51 -34.56
CA LEU A 195 13.01 -8.49 -33.81
C LEU A 195 13.36 -8.99 -32.40
N ALA A 196 14.35 -8.32 -31.80
CA ALA A 196 14.78 -8.61 -30.43
C ALA A 196 13.70 -8.24 -29.40
N GLU A 197 13.89 -8.75 -28.19
CA GLU A 197 13.08 -8.40 -27.03
C GLU A 197 13.06 -6.88 -26.80
N SER A 198 11.86 -6.28 -26.70
CA SER A 198 11.70 -4.82 -26.69
C SER A 198 10.40 -4.38 -26.01
N CYS A 199 10.54 -3.71 -24.87
CA CYS A 199 9.42 -3.10 -24.14
C CYS A 199 8.92 -1.76 -24.71
N ASN A 200 9.05 -1.53 -26.02
CA ASN A 200 8.66 -0.27 -26.70
C ASN A 200 8.42 -0.52 -28.21
N ASP A 201 7.99 -1.72 -28.59
CA ASP A 201 7.79 -2.13 -29.98
C ASP A 201 6.32 -2.08 -30.43
N GLY A 202 5.40 -1.69 -29.55
CA GLY A 202 3.97 -1.58 -29.81
C GLY A 202 3.23 -2.91 -29.82
N SER A 203 3.83 -3.98 -29.29
CA SER A 203 3.26 -5.33 -29.33
C SER A 203 3.32 -6.01 -27.97
N GLN A 204 2.18 -6.53 -27.49
CA GLN A 204 2.16 -7.33 -26.26
C GLN A 204 2.82 -8.70 -26.50
N ASN A 205 4.09 -8.83 -26.10
CA ASN A 205 4.90 -10.05 -26.26
C ASN A 205 5.76 -10.32 -25.00
N GLN A 206 6.56 -11.41 -24.98
CA GLN A 206 7.55 -11.68 -23.91
C GLN A 206 7.03 -11.55 -22.47
N ASP A 207 5.86 -12.13 -22.17
CA ASP A 207 5.20 -12.06 -20.85
C ASP A 207 4.78 -10.66 -20.38
N GLU A 208 4.73 -9.67 -21.29
CA GLU A 208 4.07 -8.38 -21.05
C GLU A 208 2.59 -8.56 -20.73
N THR A 209 2.12 -7.82 -19.72
CA THR A 209 0.71 -7.90 -19.32
C THR A 209 -0.17 -6.92 -20.07
N ASP A 210 0.41 -5.88 -20.67
CA ASP A 210 -0.22 -4.98 -21.64
C ASP A 210 0.85 -4.48 -22.64
N MET A 211 0.44 -3.82 -23.72
CA MET A 211 1.34 -3.37 -24.79
C MET A 211 2.53 -2.57 -24.24
N ASP A 212 3.76 -3.08 -24.42
CA ASP A 212 5.02 -2.46 -24.02
C ASP A 212 5.23 -2.32 -22.48
N CYS A 213 4.48 -3.07 -21.65
CA CYS A 213 4.59 -2.97 -20.19
C CYS A 213 4.17 -4.23 -19.42
N GLY A 214 4.62 -4.30 -18.15
CA GLY A 214 4.35 -5.43 -17.25
C GLY A 214 5.27 -6.63 -17.47
N GLY A 215 5.26 -7.59 -16.53
CA GLY A 215 6.18 -8.73 -16.57
C GLY A 215 7.66 -8.29 -16.52
N PRO A 216 8.50 -8.63 -17.52
CA PRO A 216 9.90 -8.21 -17.57
C PRO A 216 10.09 -6.72 -17.94
N CYS A 217 9.03 -6.06 -18.41
CA CYS A 217 9.05 -4.68 -18.86
C CYS A 217 8.68 -3.68 -17.75
N PRO A 218 8.87 -2.36 -17.96
CA PRO A 218 8.45 -1.36 -16.99
C PRO A 218 6.97 -1.51 -16.62
N ALA A 219 6.63 -1.19 -15.37
CA ALA A 219 5.26 -1.35 -14.90
C ALA A 219 4.28 -0.46 -15.67
N CYS A 220 3.09 -1.00 -15.93
CA CYS A 220 2.00 -0.37 -16.67
C CYS A 220 1.30 0.75 -15.89
N ALA A 221 0.82 1.75 -16.62
CA ALA A 221 0.02 2.84 -16.06
C ALA A 221 -1.39 2.37 -15.64
N ALA A 222 -2.10 3.19 -14.87
CA ALA A 222 -3.49 2.91 -14.51
C ALA A 222 -4.38 2.75 -15.76
N GLY A 223 -5.23 1.72 -15.76
CA GLY A 223 -6.12 1.34 -16.86
C GLY A 223 -5.58 0.20 -17.75
N SER A 224 -4.29 -0.14 -17.64
CA SER A 224 -3.66 -1.21 -18.40
C SER A 224 -3.93 -2.60 -17.82
N ALA A 225 -3.77 -3.63 -18.64
CA ALA A 225 -3.90 -5.02 -18.19
C ALA A 225 -2.70 -5.47 -17.32
N CYS A 226 -2.99 -6.30 -16.30
CA CYS A 226 -2.02 -6.80 -15.34
C CYS A 226 -2.38 -8.21 -14.86
N VAL A 227 -1.39 -8.95 -14.34
CA VAL A 227 -1.59 -10.26 -13.71
C VAL A 227 -1.26 -10.20 -12.22
N ILE A 228 -0.23 -9.44 -11.85
CA ILE A 228 0.23 -9.26 -10.47
C ILE A 228 0.40 -7.76 -10.15
N PRO A 229 0.40 -7.38 -8.86
CA PRO A 229 0.68 -6.01 -8.42
C PRO A 229 1.94 -5.39 -9.05
N ALA A 230 3.01 -6.18 -9.22
CA ALA A 230 4.28 -5.70 -9.76
C ALA A 230 4.18 -5.16 -11.20
N ASP A 231 3.18 -5.60 -11.96
CA ASP A 231 2.94 -5.14 -13.32
C ASP A 231 2.41 -3.70 -13.38
N CYS A 232 1.98 -3.12 -12.25
CA CYS A 232 1.36 -1.79 -12.21
C CYS A 232 2.29 -0.77 -11.55
N MET A 233 2.36 0.44 -12.11
CA MET A 233 3.16 1.54 -11.54
C MET A 233 2.79 1.82 -10.08
N ASP A 234 1.50 1.84 -9.78
CA ASP A 234 0.96 2.06 -8.44
C ASP A 234 0.88 0.77 -7.60
N GLN A 235 1.35 -0.36 -8.13
CA GLN A 235 1.35 -1.66 -7.46
C GLN A 235 -0.05 -2.17 -7.07
N VAL A 236 -1.11 -1.73 -7.76
CA VAL A 236 -2.48 -2.18 -7.53
C VAL A 236 -3.04 -2.83 -8.80
N CYS A 237 -3.04 -4.16 -8.84
CA CYS A 237 -3.68 -4.93 -9.90
C CYS A 237 -5.01 -5.50 -9.38
N THR A 238 -6.13 -4.94 -9.83
CA THR A 238 -7.47 -5.40 -9.43
C THR A 238 -8.25 -5.86 -10.64
N THR A 239 -8.81 -7.07 -10.57
CA THR A 239 -9.59 -7.66 -11.69
C THR A 239 -8.82 -7.71 -13.02
N GLY A 240 -7.50 -7.85 -12.96
CA GLY A 240 -6.63 -7.88 -14.15
C GLY A 240 -6.36 -6.52 -14.78
N VAL A 241 -6.66 -5.42 -14.08
CA VAL A 241 -6.43 -4.05 -14.54
C VAL A 241 -5.68 -3.26 -13.47
N CYS A 242 -4.69 -2.47 -13.90
CA CYS A 242 -3.97 -1.55 -13.05
C CYS A 242 -4.88 -0.43 -12.58
N MET A 243 -5.03 -0.28 -11.27
CA MET A 243 -5.84 0.79 -10.69
C MET A 243 -4.96 1.99 -10.35
N PRO A 244 -5.49 3.23 -10.40
CA PRO A 244 -4.80 4.38 -9.86
C PRO A 244 -4.64 4.22 -8.35
N HIS A 245 -3.55 4.75 -7.80
CA HIS A 245 -3.34 4.81 -6.35
C HIS A 245 -4.49 5.50 -5.62
N THR A 246 -4.82 4.98 -4.43
CA THR A 246 -5.77 5.60 -3.51
C THR A 246 -5.23 5.54 -2.09
N CYS A 247 -5.61 6.51 -1.26
CA CYS A 247 -5.12 6.65 0.11
C CYS A 247 -5.73 5.66 1.12
N ASN A 248 -6.13 4.48 0.66
CA ASN A 248 -6.80 3.43 1.42
C ASN A 248 -6.78 2.08 0.69
N ASP A 249 -5.80 1.83 -0.19
CA ASP A 249 -5.65 0.58 -0.93
C ASP A 249 -4.69 -0.42 -0.27
N GLY A 250 -4.04 -0.04 0.83
CA GLY A 250 -3.13 -0.90 1.58
C GLY A 250 -1.71 -0.93 1.03
N VAL A 251 -1.38 -0.08 0.06
CA VAL A 251 -0.09 -0.07 -0.64
C VAL A 251 0.52 1.31 -0.60
N LYS A 252 1.79 1.41 -0.18
CA LYS A 252 2.52 2.69 -0.25
C LYS A 252 2.84 3.06 -1.69
N ASN A 253 2.06 3.94 -2.29
CA ASN A 253 2.19 4.40 -3.68
C ASN A 253 1.88 5.92 -3.82
N GLY A 254 1.96 6.46 -5.04
CA GLY A 254 1.65 7.86 -5.31
C GLY A 254 2.38 8.89 -4.43
N MET A 255 1.61 9.75 -3.74
CA MET A 255 2.11 10.83 -2.87
C MET A 255 2.07 10.48 -1.37
N GLU A 256 1.97 9.20 -1.04
CA GLU A 256 1.91 8.73 0.33
C GLU A 256 3.24 8.84 1.06
N SER A 257 3.17 9.28 2.31
CA SER A 257 4.34 9.33 3.19
C SER A 257 4.61 7.99 3.87
N ASP A 258 3.54 7.28 4.22
CA ASP A 258 3.52 5.86 4.57
C ASP A 258 2.22 5.23 4.06
N ILE A 259 2.08 3.91 4.16
CA ILE A 259 0.93 3.16 3.64
C ILE A 259 -0.41 3.86 4.01
N ASP A 260 -1.16 4.29 2.99
CA ASP A 260 -2.48 4.93 3.10
C ASP A 260 -2.52 6.23 3.91
N CYS A 261 -1.39 6.93 4.05
CA CYS A 261 -1.32 8.14 4.86
C CYS A 261 -0.31 9.19 4.37
N GLY A 262 -0.57 10.42 4.79
CA GLY A 262 0.30 11.56 4.55
C GLY A 262 -0.53 12.82 4.30
N SER A 263 0.14 13.97 4.23
CA SER A 263 -0.55 15.24 4.01
C SER A 263 -1.33 15.28 2.69
N ALA A 264 -0.89 14.54 1.67
CA ALA A 264 -1.57 14.41 0.39
C ALA A 264 -2.87 13.58 0.46
N CYS A 265 -3.01 12.71 1.46
CA CYS A 265 -4.08 11.72 1.54
C CYS A 265 -5.30 12.15 2.36
N GLY A 266 -5.24 13.31 3.02
CA GLY A 266 -6.26 13.73 3.99
C GLY A 266 -6.24 12.93 5.29
N SER A 267 -5.90 11.64 5.24
CA SER A 267 -5.51 10.79 6.37
C SER A 267 -4.08 11.07 6.78
N LYS A 268 -3.89 11.59 7.99
CA LYS A 268 -2.56 11.79 8.56
C LYS A 268 -2.01 10.49 9.13
N CYS A 269 -0.71 10.30 9.03
CA CYS A 269 -0.01 9.15 9.55
C CYS A 269 -0.04 9.10 11.09
N PRO A 270 -0.34 7.94 11.69
CA PRO A 270 -0.23 7.75 13.13
C PRO A 270 1.24 7.85 13.61
N PRO A 271 1.47 8.03 14.92
CA PRO A 271 2.82 7.99 15.49
C PRO A 271 3.58 6.72 15.09
N GLY A 272 4.90 6.83 14.91
CA GLY A 272 5.78 5.72 14.51
C GLY A 272 5.80 5.39 13.01
N GLN A 273 4.87 5.91 12.20
CA GLN A 273 4.90 5.76 10.74
C GLN A 273 5.81 6.78 10.06
N LYS A 274 6.18 6.50 8.80
CA LYS A 274 7.05 7.37 8.00
C LYS A 274 6.39 8.69 7.65
N CYS A 275 7.18 9.75 7.64
CA CYS A 275 6.77 11.10 7.26
C CYS A 275 7.90 11.83 6.55
N SER A 276 7.53 12.79 5.71
CA SER A 276 8.47 13.71 5.07
C SER A 276 8.39 15.11 5.69
N VAL A 277 7.20 15.50 6.16
CA VAL A 277 6.94 16.79 6.80
C VAL A 277 6.02 16.63 8.01
N ASN A 278 6.04 17.63 8.90
CA ASN A 278 5.17 17.67 10.08
C ASN A 278 3.68 17.54 9.75
N ALA A 279 3.24 18.03 8.58
CA ALA A 279 1.85 17.96 8.15
C ALA A 279 1.38 16.52 7.86
N ASP A 280 2.29 15.59 7.59
CA ASP A 280 1.97 14.18 7.36
C ASP A 280 1.49 13.50 8.64
N CYS A 281 1.96 13.95 9.80
CA CYS A 281 1.71 13.30 11.08
C CYS A 281 0.44 13.81 11.76
N SER A 282 -0.36 12.89 12.30
CA SER A 282 -1.52 13.18 13.15
C SER A 282 -1.14 14.03 14.36
N THR A 283 0.06 13.81 14.90
CA THR A 283 0.66 14.58 16.00
C THR A 283 1.24 15.93 15.57
N GLY A 284 1.37 16.18 14.26
CA GLY A 284 2.02 17.38 13.73
C GLY A 284 3.54 17.41 13.89
N ALA A 285 4.18 16.29 14.23
CA ALA A 285 5.63 16.23 14.47
C ALA A 285 6.28 15.07 13.69
N CYS A 286 7.13 15.43 12.73
CA CYS A 286 7.98 14.50 11.98
C CYS A 286 9.42 14.61 12.48
N THR A 287 10.02 13.48 12.87
CA THR A 287 11.39 13.44 13.38
C THR A 287 12.42 13.58 12.26
N PRO A 288 13.68 13.95 12.56
CA PRO A 288 14.76 13.92 11.58
C PRO A 288 15.01 12.55 10.94
N GLN A 289 14.58 11.47 11.59
CA GLN A 289 14.62 10.10 11.08
C GLN A 289 13.47 9.78 10.11
N GLY A 290 12.58 10.76 9.84
CA GLY A 290 11.44 10.60 8.95
C GLY A 290 10.32 9.75 9.56
N LEU A 291 10.13 9.81 10.88
CA LEU A 291 9.06 9.11 11.60
C LEU A 291 8.17 10.08 12.38
N CYS A 292 6.87 9.84 12.40
CA CYS A 292 5.93 10.60 13.21
C CYS A 292 6.20 10.39 14.70
N ALA A 293 6.44 11.46 15.45
CA ALA A 293 6.72 11.40 16.88
C ALA A 293 5.51 11.77 17.72
N CYS A 294 5.44 11.18 18.91
CA CYS A 294 4.59 11.67 19.97
C CYS A 294 5.12 13.00 20.53
N PRO A 295 4.25 13.84 21.12
CA PRO A 295 4.68 15.01 21.88
C PRO A 295 5.67 14.66 22.99
N THR A 296 6.45 15.64 23.44
CA THR A 296 7.40 15.44 24.54
C THR A 296 6.71 14.87 25.78
N GLY A 297 7.29 13.82 26.37
CA GLY A 297 6.72 13.11 27.53
C GLY A 297 5.73 12.00 27.18
N MET A 298 5.48 11.74 25.90
CA MET A 298 4.65 10.63 25.43
C MET A 298 5.44 9.62 24.60
N LEU A 299 4.96 8.38 24.59
CA LEU A 299 5.55 7.25 23.89
C LEU A 299 4.60 6.69 22.84
N VAL A 300 5.17 6.17 21.76
CA VAL A 300 4.42 5.45 20.71
C VAL A 300 4.03 4.08 21.25
N SER A 301 2.74 3.79 21.30
CA SER A 301 2.17 2.50 21.66
C SER A 301 1.54 1.84 20.43
N PRO A 302 2.06 0.69 19.96
CA PRO A 302 1.57 0.04 18.74
C PRO A 302 0.23 -0.66 18.95
N VAL A 303 -0.59 -0.74 17.90
CA VAL A 303 -1.91 -1.41 17.93
C VAL A 303 -1.86 -2.73 17.16
N ILE A 304 -2.58 -3.75 17.67
CA ILE A 304 -2.73 -5.03 16.97
C ILE A 304 -3.48 -4.79 15.65
N GLY A 305 -2.89 -5.25 14.55
CA GLY A 305 -3.48 -5.09 13.21
C GLY A 305 -3.13 -3.79 12.51
N GLY A 306 -2.25 -2.96 13.09
CA GLY A 306 -1.71 -1.75 12.45
C GLY A 306 -2.07 -0.46 13.16
N GLY A 307 -1.25 0.57 12.94
CA GLY A 307 -1.37 1.87 13.60
C GLY A 307 -0.74 1.93 14.99
N ALA A 308 -0.78 3.13 15.58
CA ALA A 308 -0.28 3.40 16.91
C ALA A 308 -0.99 4.63 17.49
N TYR A 309 -0.88 4.82 18.80
CA TYR A 309 -1.31 6.01 19.52
C TYR A 309 -0.19 6.45 20.46
N CYS A 310 -0.32 7.64 21.01
CA CYS A 310 0.59 8.15 22.03
C CYS A 310 0.01 7.91 23.42
N ILE A 311 0.87 7.53 24.37
CA ILE A 311 0.51 7.43 25.79
C ILE A 311 1.55 8.17 26.62
N ASP A 312 1.13 8.87 27.67
CA ASP A 312 2.06 9.52 28.60
C ASP A 312 3.02 8.50 29.21
N GLN A 313 4.30 8.88 29.21
CA GLN A 313 5.39 8.07 29.74
C GLN A 313 5.23 7.79 31.25
N TYR A 314 4.64 8.76 31.96
CA TYR A 314 4.43 8.78 33.41
C TYR A 314 2.99 9.21 33.73
N GLU A 315 2.55 8.98 34.96
CA GLU A 315 1.35 9.65 35.46
C GLU A 315 1.55 11.17 35.48
N VAL A 316 0.46 11.92 35.31
CA VAL A 316 0.51 13.39 35.36
C VAL A 316 1.03 13.85 36.71
N THR A 317 2.04 14.72 36.71
CA THR A 317 2.68 15.17 37.95
C THR A 317 1.94 16.33 38.61
N LYS A 318 2.12 16.51 39.92
CA LYS A 318 1.62 17.67 40.66
C LYS A 318 2.14 19.00 40.07
N LYS A 319 3.34 19.03 39.50
CA LYS A 319 3.91 20.19 38.80
C LYS A 319 3.07 20.56 37.58
N GLU A 320 2.79 19.59 36.72
CA GLU A 320 2.04 19.81 35.49
C GLU A 320 0.58 20.17 35.79
N TYR A 321 -0.03 19.53 36.79
CA TYR A 321 -1.38 19.85 37.22
C TYR A 321 -1.49 21.25 37.85
N ASN A 322 -0.48 21.70 38.60
CA ASN A 322 -0.45 23.07 39.13
C ASN A 322 -0.42 24.13 38.02
N ILE A 323 0.24 23.85 36.89
CA ILE A 323 0.22 24.73 35.71
C ILE A 323 -1.20 24.81 35.14
N PHE A 324 -1.92 23.68 35.08
CA PHE A 324 -3.33 23.65 34.66
C PHE A 324 -4.22 24.50 35.59
N LEU A 325 -4.08 24.36 36.91
CA LEU A 325 -4.84 25.17 37.88
C LEU A 325 -4.57 26.67 37.74
N GLN A 326 -3.32 27.05 37.49
CA GLN A 326 -2.94 28.45 37.28
C GLN A 326 -3.44 29.01 35.95
N ALA A 327 -3.51 28.17 34.91
CA ALA A 327 -4.05 28.56 33.62
C ALA A 327 -5.56 28.81 33.68
N ASN A 328 -6.27 28.17 34.62
CA ASN A 328 -7.72 28.26 34.82
C ASN A 328 -8.50 28.25 33.48
N PRO A 329 -8.32 27.20 32.65
CA PRO A 329 -8.80 27.22 31.27
C PRO A 329 -10.32 27.17 31.22
N ASN A 330 -10.92 27.99 30.36
CA ASN A 330 -12.34 27.88 30.04
C ASN A 330 -12.52 26.77 29.00
N MET A 331 -12.99 25.61 29.45
CA MET A 331 -13.11 24.41 28.63
C MET A 331 -14.54 24.25 28.10
N ALA A 332 -14.72 24.38 26.79
CA ALA A 332 -15.97 24.06 26.11
C ALA A 332 -16.03 22.57 25.73
N GLY A 333 -17.24 22.01 25.65
CA GLY A 333 -17.45 20.64 25.17
C GLY A 333 -17.13 19.53 26.18
N LEU A 334 -17.03 19.85 27.47
CA LEU A 334 -16.92 18.85 28.53
C LEU A 334 -18.25 18.09 28.71
N PRO A 335 -18.20 16.83 29.19
CA PRO A 335 -19.39 16.09 29.59
C PRO A 335 -20.22 16.89 30.62
N THR A 336 -21.56 16.84 30.51
CA THR A 336 -22.46 17.58 31.42
C THR A 336 -22.28 17.18 32.88
N ILE A 337 -21.84 15.95 33.16
CA ILE A 337 -21.55 15.48 34.51
C ILE A 337 -20.39 16.25 35.17
N CYS A 338 -19.51 16.86 34.38
CA CYS A 338 -18.40 17.68 34.85
C CYS A 338 -18.75 19.17 34.97
N ALA A 339 -20.01 19.55 34.76
CA ALA A 339 -20.44 20.93 34.87
C ALA A 339 -20.33 21.42 36.32
N GLY A 340 -19.54 22.48 36.54
CA GLY A 340 -19.34 23.06 37.87
C GLY A 340 -18.31 22.32 38.72
N ASN A 341 -17.47 21.46 38.13
CA ASN A 341 -16.42 20.75 38.86
C ASN A 341 -15.45 21.70 39.55
N VAL A 342 -14.92 21.28 40.70
CA VAL A 342 -13.86 22.01 41.42
C VAL A 342 -12.55 21.29 41.17
N TYR A 343 -11.72 21.86 40.30
CA TYR A 343 -10.48 21.20 39.85
C TYR A 343 -9.36 21.11 40.89
N GLN A 344 -9.51 21.76 42.04
CA GLN A 344 -8.47 21.70 43.06
C GLN A 344 -8.50 20.32 43.75
N PRO A 345 -7.36 19.60 43.82
CA PRO A 345 -7.31 18.31 44.51
C PRO A 345 -7.81 18.42 45.95
N SER A 346 -8.60 17.44 46.39
CA SER A 346 -9.30 17.48 47.68
C SER A 346 -8.37 17.25 48.88
N ALA A 347 -7.19 16.67 48.63
CA ALA A 347 -6.14 16.42 49.61
C ALA A 347 -4.74 16.63 49.00
N GLU A 348 -3.73 16.63 49.87
CA GLU A 348 -2.32 16.76 49.48
C GLU A 348 -1.97 18.02 48.64
N TRP A 349 -2.72 19.11 48.85
CA TRP A 349 -2.54 20.39 48.15
C TRP A 349 -2.49 21.58 49.13
N PRO A 350 -1.55 22.54 48.97
CA PRO A 350 -0.52 22.65 47.93
C PRO A 350 0.58 21.57 48.04
N PRO A 351 1.20 21.19 46.92
CA PRO A 351 2.14 20.07 46.88
C PRO A 351 3.50 20.43 47.51
N VAL A 352 4.04 19.52 48.33
CA VAL A 352 5.40 19.63 48.89
C VAL A 352 6.45 19.12 47.90
N ASP A 353 6.25 17.93 47.32
CA ASP A 353 6.99 17.45 46.14
C ASP A 353 6.11 17.60 44.91
N THR A 354 6.62 18.26 43.88
CA THR A 354 5.88 18.55 42.65
C THR A 354 6.11 17.49 41.57
N ARG A 355 7.04 16.55 41.77
CA ARG A 355 7.39 15.50 40.79
C ARG A 355 6.59 14.21 40.97
N THR A 356 5.86 14.08 42.07
CA THR A 356 4.99 12.93 42.29
C THR A 356 3.72 13.04 41.44
N PRO A 357 3.03 11.92 41.17
CA PRO A 357 1.73 11.96 40.52
C PRO A 357 0.76 12.87 41.26
N VAL A 358 -0.09 13.57 40.52
CA VAL A 358 -1.26 14.21 41.11
C VAL A 358 -2.25 13.13 41.53
N THR A 359 -2.77 13.26 42.74
CA THR A 359 -3.77 12.37 43.32
C THR A 359 -4.84 13.17 44.08
N ALA A 360 -5.83 12.51 44.67
CA ALA A 360 -6.98 13.16 45.30
C ALA A 360 -7.78 14.02 44.32
N ILE A 361 -7.93 13.49 43.10
CA ILE A 361 -8.68 14.08 42.00
C ILE A 361 -9.78 13.12 41.54
N ASP A 362 -10.85 13.68 41.01
CA ASP A 362 -11.99 12.94 40.50
C ASP A 362 -11.84 12.64 38.99
N TRP A 363 -12.83 11.95 38.40
CA TRP A 363 -12.74 11.61 36.97
C TRP A 363 -12.81 12.85 36.05
N CYS A 364 -13.61 13.85 36.44
CA CYS A 364 -13.78 15.08 35.68
C CYS A 364 -12.52 15.94 35.67
N ASP A 365 -11.73 15.91 36.74
CA ASP A 365 -10.41 16.51 36.82
C ASP A 365 -9.45 15.90 35.81
N ALA A 366 -9.36 14.56 35.79
CA ALA A 366 -8.50 13.82 34.88
C ALA A 366 -8.89 14.07 33.41
N TYR A 367 -10.18 13.92 33.10
CA TYR A 367 -10.71 14.14 31.76
C TYR A 367 -10.44 15.56 31.26
N THR A 368 -10.72 16.56 32.10
CA THR A 368 -10.58 17.98 31.74
C THR A 368 -9.11 18.35 31.55
N TYR A 369 -8.22 17.87 32.42
CA TYR A 369 -6.79 18.10 32.26
C TYR A 369 -6.29 17.54 30.92
N CYS A 370 -6.64 16.30 30.57
CA CYS A 370 -6.16 15.71 29.32
C CYS A 370 -6.65 16.50 28.12
N LYS A 371 -7.92 16.95 28.11
CA LYS A 371 -8.44 17.85 27.07
C LYS A 371 -7.69 19.18 27.02
N TYR A 372 -7.36 19.78 28.16
CA TYR A 372 -6.58 21.02 28.24
C TYR A 372 -5.19 20.83 27.64
N ALA A 373 -4.56 19.68 27.89
CA ALA A 373 -3.25 19.33 27.35
C ALA A 373 -3.25 18.97 25.85
N GLY A 374 -4.41 19.04 25.17
CA GLY A 374 -4.55 18.63 23.77
C GLY A 374 -4.53 17.11 23.56
N LYS A 375 -4.86 16.35 24.62
CA LYS A 375 -4.87 14.89 24.70
C LYS A 375 -6.31 14.40 25.03
N HIS A 376 -6.48 13.12 25.28
CA HIS A 376 -7.66 12.55 25.93
C HIS A 376 -7.26 11.68 27.12
N LEU A 377 -8.19 11.47 28.05
CA LEU A 377 -7.99 10.47 29.08
C LEU A 377 -7.95 9.10 28.39
N CYS A 378 -6.95 8.28 28.74
CA CYS A 378 -6.77 6.99 28.07
C CYS A 378 -8.06 6.16 28.16
N GLY A 379 -8.47 5.60 27.03
CA GLY A 379 -9.74 4.90 26.90
C GLY A 379 -9.72 4.01 25.67
N ARG A 380 -10.56 4.32 24.69
CA ARG A 380 -10.66 3.57 23.45
C ARG A 380 -9.52 3.93 22.51
N ILE A 381 -8.92 2.93 21.86
CA ILE A 381 -7.91 3.15 20.80
C ILE A 381 -8.53 4.02 19.69
N GLY A 382 -7.85 5.11 19.35
CA GLY A 382 -8.34 6.14 18.44
C GLY A 382 -9.16 7.26 19.13
N GLY A 383 -9.23 7.23 20.46
CA GLY A 383 -9.88 8.23 21.29
C GLY A 383 -11.33 7.92 21.69
N GLY A 384 -11.72 8.48 22.84
CA GLY A 384 -13.07 8.41 23.41
C GLY A 384 -13.28 7.23 24.37
N THR A 385 -14.53 7.04 24.78
CA THR A 385 -14.86 6.09 25.84
C THR A 385 -14.72 4.63 25.40
N ASN A 386 -13.92 3.87 26.14
CA ASN A 386 -13.78 2.43 26.00
C ASN A 386 -15.00 1.71 26.62
N PRO A 387 -15.64 0.75 25.91
CA PRO A 387 -16.70 -0.03 26.49
C PRO A 387 -16.24 -0.74 27.78
N PRO A 388 -17.03 -0.72 28.87
CA PRO A 388 -16.69 -1.33 30.16
C PRO A 388 -16.22 -2.79 30.10
N GLY A 389 -16.83 -3.59 29.21
CA GLY A 389 -16.51 -5.00 29.01
C GLY A 389 -15.23 -5.24 28.20
N SER A 390 -14.64 -4.19 27.62
CA SER A 390 -13.46 -4.25 26.75
C SER A 390 -12.16 -3.87 27.46
N HIS A 391 -12.18 -3.77 28.79
CA HIS A 391 -11.02 -3.36 29.59
C HIS A 391 -9.80 -4.27 29.42
N ALA A 392 -9.99 -5.55 29.11
CA ALA A 392 -8.93 -6.53 28.85
C ALA A 392 -8.82 -6.88 27.35
N ASN A 393 -9.28 -5.99 26.45
CA ASN A 393 -9.17 -6.17 25.01
C ASN A 393 -8.08 -5.24 24.44
N ALA A 394 -6.96 -5.81 24.02
CA ALA A 394 -5.80 -5.06 23.53
C ALA A 394 -6.00 -4.38 22.17
N SER A 395 -7.06 -4.74 21.45
CA SER A 395 -7.49 -4.06 20.21
C SER A 395 -8.51 -2.94 20.46
N GLN A 396 -8.91 -2.70 21.71
CA GLN A 396 -9.89 -1.66 22.04
C GLN A 396 -9.44 -0.70 23.14
N SER A 397 -8.77 -1.17 24.20
CA SER A 397 -8.31 -0.32 25.32
C SER A 397 -6.87 0.13 25.13
N GLU A 398 -6.65 1.46 25.10
CA GLU A 398 -5.33 2.07 25.06
C GLU A 398 -4.52 1.66 26.30
N TRP A 399 -5.10 1.86 27.48
CA TRP A 399 -4.41 1.59 28.74
C TRP A 399 -3.97 0.11 28.83
N PHE A 400 -4.89 -0.82 28.54
CA PHE A 400 -4.57 -2.24 28.60
C PHE A 400 -3.55 -2.65 27.56
N SER A 401 -3.68 -2.16 26.33
CA SER A 401 -2.75 -2.48 25.24
C SER A 401 -1.33 -2.01 25.57
N ALA A 402 -1.18 -0.79 26.09
CA ALA A 402 0.10 -0.25 26.53
C ALA A 402 0.68 -1.01 27.74
N CYS A 403 -0.15 -1.31 28.74
CA CYS A 403 0.26 -2.04 29.94
C CYS A 403 0.74 -3.44 29.59
N SER A 404 -0.10 -4.23 28.92
CA SER A 404 0.13 -5.66 28.67
C SER A 404 1.06 -5.95 27.48
N GLY A 405 1.38 -4.94 26.68
CA GLY A 405 2.11 -5.13 25.43
C GLY A 405 1.26 -5.86 24.43
N GLN A 406 0.12 -5.27 24.06
CA GLN A 406 -0.80 -5.84 23.10
C GLN A 406 -1.39 -7.19 23.56
N GLY A 407 -1.64 -7.35 24.86
CA GLY A 407 -2.25 -8.55 25.46
C GLY A 407 -1.27 -9.70 25.76
N VAL A 408 0.04 -9.48 25.61
CA VAL A 408 1.06 -10.54 25.79
C VAL A 408 1.36 -10.82 27.27
N SER A 409 1.29 -9.80 28.12
CA SER A 409 1.72 -9.87 29.52
C SER A 409 0.60 -9.54 30.50
N ALA A 410 0.48 -10.34 31.56
CA ALA A 410 -0.44 -10.09 32.67
C ALA A 410 -0.07 -8.85 33.51
N TYR A 411 1.22 -8.58 33.66
CA TYR A 411 1.79 -7.39 34.29
C TYR A 411 2.62 -6.62 33.26
N PRO A 412 2.94 -5.34 33.50
CA PRO A 412 3.72 -4.55 32.55
C PRO A 412 5.08 -5.15 32.19
N TYR A 413 5.65 -5.95 33.10
CA TYR A 413 6.96 -6.57 32.99
C TYR A 413 6.93 -8.09 32.72
N GLY A 414 5.75 -8.70 32.48
CA GLY A 414 5.64 -10.12 32.15
C GLY A 414 4.42 -10.82 32.76
N ASN A 415 4.38 -12.15 32.68
CA ASN A 415 3.21 -12.94 33.06
C ASN A 415 3.14 -13.35 34.54
N THR A 416 4.25 -13.29 35.26
CA THR A 416 4.34 -13.72 36.66
C THR A 416 4.59 -12.52 37.55
N TYR A 417 3.81 -12.42 38.64
CA TYR A 417 4.03 -11.38 39.64
C TYR A 417 5.45 -11.49 40.21
N SER A 418 6.11 -10.35 40.36
CA SER A 418 7.43 -10.28 40.97
C SER A 418 7.41 -9.19 42.06
N ALA A 419 7.51 -9.65 43.30
CA ALA A 419 7.39 -8.80 44.48
C ALA A 419 8.49 -7.72 44.49
N GLY A 420 8.08 -6.46 44.70
CA GLY A 420 9.00 -5.33 44.73
C GLY A 420 9.45 -4.82 43.36
N MET A 421 8.87 -5.31 42.26
CA MET A 421 9.10 -4.72 40.92
C MET A 421 8.42 -3.35 40.77
N CYS A 422 7.19 -3.26 41.28
CA CYS A 422 6.33 -2.07 41.23
C CYS A 422 5.89 -1.67 42.64
N ASN A 423 5.49 -0.41 42.81
CA ASN A 423 5.10 0.14 44.11
C ASN A 423 3.63 -0.18 44.44
N GLY A 424 3.35 -1.47 44.71
CA GLY A 424 2.04 -2.04 45.01
C GLY A 424 2.12 -3.57 45.15
N GLY A 425 1.01 -4.23 45.45
CA GLY A 425 0.90 -5.69 45.61
C GLY A 425 1.47 -6.24 46.92
N SER A 426 1.48 -7.58 47.05
CA SER A 426 1.98 -8.30 48.22
C SER A 426 3.47 -7.98 48.44
N ASN A 427 3.78 -7.16 49.46
CA ASN A 427 5.09 -6.55 49.82
C ASN A 427 5.40 -5.13 49.31
N GLY A 428 4.45 -4.40 48.70
CA GLY A 428 4.63 -2.97 48.36
C GLY A 428 5.08 -2.10 49.56
N THR A 429 4.65 -2.48 50.78
CA THR A 429 5.06 -1.87 52.06
C THR A 429 6.56 -2.02 52.38
N THR A 430 7.27 -3.01 51.81
CA THR A 430 8.72 -3.18 52.01
C THR A 430 9.54 -2.21 51.15
N LEU A 431 9.00 -1.77 50.01
CA LEU A 431 9.59 -0.70 49.20
C LEU A 431 9.34 0.69 49.78
N GLN A 432 8.20 0.92 50.43
CA GLN A 432 7.96 2.15 51.21
C GLN A 432 9.06 2.36 52.27
N ARG A 433 9.52 1.29 52.94
CA ARG A 433 10.59 1.35 53.96
C ARG A 433 12.02 1.55 53.43
N LYS A 434 12.28 1.42 52.12
CA LYS A 434 13.61 1.76 51.55
C LYS A 434 13.81 3.26 51.30
N ARG A 435 12.75 4.08 51.45
CA ARG A 435 12.80 5.55 51.31
C ARG A 435 13.12 6.31 52.59
N GLU A 436 13.20 5.65 53.74
CA GLU A 436 13.63 6.31 54.98
C GLU A 436 15.13 6.65 55.00
N ASN A 437 15.91 6.16 54.02
CA ASN A 437 17.28 6.62 53.80
C ASN A 437 17.31 7.71 52.72
N PRO A 438 17.77 8.94 53.05
CA PRO A 438 17.76 10.06 52.13
C PRO A 438 18.80 9.85 51.04
N VAL A 439 18.35 9.55 49.82
CA VAL A 439 19.21 9.65 48.62
C VAL A 439 19.25 11.14 48.21
N PRO A 440 20.44 11.73 47.96
CA PRO A 440 20.57 13.12 47.52
C PRO A 440 19.81 13.40 46.21
N PRO A 441 19.46 14.67 45.94
CA PRO A 441 18.72 15.04 44.73
C PRO A 441 19.69 15.08 43.54
N GLU A 442 19.83 13.98 42.82
CA GLU A 442 20.42 13.98 41.48
C GLU A 442 19.34 13.72 40.42
N VAL A 443 19.13 14.76 39.60
CA VAL A 443 18.62 14.84 38.21
C VAL A 443 17.57 13.80 37.76
N ASP A 444 16.34 14.26 37.59
CA ASP A 444 15.28 13.74 36.68
C ASP A 444 15.16 12.22 36.49
N LEU A 445 15.11 11.45 37.57
CA LEU A 445 14.66 10.04 37.51
C LEU A 445 13.33 9.87 38.27
N PRO A 446 12.30 9.30 37.64
CA PRO A 446 11.09 8.88 38.33
C PRO A 446 11.38 7.65 39.20
N PRO A 447 10.63 7.46 40.29
CA PRO A 447 11.18 6.79 41.46
C PRO A 447 11.17 5.25 41.45
N PHE A 448 10.76 4.57 40.37
CA PHE A 448 10.92 3.11 40.22
C PHE A 448 11.19 2.70 38.75
N PRO A 449 12.45 2.81 38.26
CA PRO A 449 12.82 2.45 36.88
C PRO A 449 12.72 0.95 36.55
N THR A 450 12.36 0.10 37.52
CA THR A 450 12.18 -1.36 37.34
C THR A 450 10.75 -1.75 36.94
N CYS A 451 9.76 -0.90 37.19
CA CYS A 451 8.36 -1.11 36.77
C CYS A 451 8.16 -0.59 35.34
N ASN A 452 8.93 -1.13 34.40
CA ASN A 452 8.78 -0.84 32.97
C ASN A 452 7.59 -1.61 32.42
N GLY A 453 6.82 -0.94 31.57
CA GLY A 453 5.79 -1.56 30.76
C GLY A 453 6.36 -2.30 29.56
N ALA A 454 5.45 -2.97 28.85
CA ALA A 454 5.78 -3.69 27.63
C ALA A 454 6.11 -2.75 26.46
N VAL A 455 5.65 -1.50 26.52
CA VAL A 455 6.22 -0.40 25.72
C VAL A 455 7.51 0.06 26.40
N SER A 456 8.63 0.02 25.67
CA SER A 456 9.94 0.40 26.21
C SER A 456 9.89 1.82 26.80
N THR A 457 10.41 1.97 28.02
CA THR A 457 10.43 3.23 28.78
C THR A 457 9.05 3.79 29.18
N LEU A 458 7.96 3.02 29.09
CA LEU A 458 6.69 3.34 29.75
C LEU A 458 6.77 2.92 31.21
N TYR A 459 6.39 3.78 32.16
CA TYR A 459 6.59 3.50 33.58
C TYR A 459 5.30 3.54 34.40
N GLN A 460 5.33 2.82 35.53
CA GLN A 460 4.31 2.84 36.58
C GLN A 460 2.89 2.47 36.13
N MET A 461 2.74 1.61 35.11
CA MET A 461 1.42 1.08 34.74
C MET A 461 0.83 0.14 35.82
N SER A 462 1.63 -0.26 36.82
CA SER A 462 1.19 -1.02 37.99
C SER A 462 1.67 -0.36 39.27
N GLY A 463 0.76 -0.15 40.23
CA GLY A 463 1.03 0.48 41.52
C GLY A 463 1.23 1.99 41.42
N ASN A 464 1.93 2.56 42.40
CA ASN A 464 2.16 4.00 42.54
C ASN A 464 0.86 4.80 42.71
N ALA A 465 0.25 5.28 41.62
CA ALA A 465 -1.09 5.85 41.64
C ALA A 465 -2.01 5.00 40.77
N SER A 466 -3.18 4.66 41.29
CA SER A 466 -4.21 4.06 40.44
C SER A 466 -4.73 5.10 39.46
N GLU A 467 -5.09 4.69 38.25
CA GLU A 467 -5.32 5.63 37.14
C GLU A 467 -6.76 5.59 36.65
N TRP A 468 -7.40 6.76 36.55
CA TRP A 468 -8.67 6.90 35.86
C TRP A 468 -8.56 6.52 34.38
N GLU A 469 -9.55 5.75 33.88
CA GLU A 469 -9.73 5.44 32.46
C GLU A 469 -11.03 6.10 31.95
N ASP A 470 -11.05 6.53 30.69
CA ASP A 470 -12.29 6.88 29.97
C ASP A 470 -13.03 5.59 29.61
N SER A 471 -13.55 4.91 30.64
CA SER A 471 -14.36 3.69 30.53
C SER A 471 -15.36 3.69 31.66
N CYS A 472 -16.57 4.18 31.38
CA CYS A 472 -17.61 4.37 32.38
C CYS A 472 -18.84 3.52 32.06
N ASN A 473 -19.63 3.22 33.08
CA ASN A 473 -20.92 2.56 32.87
C ASN A 473 -21.87 3.46 32.06
N ALA A 474 -22.94 2.87 31.51
CA ALA A 474 -23.86 3.59 30.62
C ALA A 474 -24.57 4.79 31.28
N THR A 475 -24.66 4.81 32.62
CA THR A 475 -25.28 5.89 33.39
C THR A 475 -24.28 6.97 33.84
N MET A 476 -22.99 6.83 33.52
CA MET A 476 -21.89 7.66 34.01
C MET A 476 -21.92 7.87 35.53
N THR A 477 -22.23 6.80 36.27
CA THR A 477 -22.23 6.82 37.75
C THR A 477 -20.97 6.21 38.34
N SER A 478 -20.30 5.32 37.60
CA SER A 478 -18.98 4.80 37.94
C SER A 478 -18.10 4.70 36.70
N CYS A 479 -16.81 4.93 36.91
CA CYS A 479 -15.78 4.80 35.90
C CYS A 479 -14.68 3.86 36.38
N ARG A 480 -13.98 3.29 35.42
CA ARG A 480 -12.94 2.30 35.66
C ARG A 480 -11.67 2.96 36.15
N VAL A 481 -10.96 2.25 37.03
CA VAL A 481 -9.63 2.60 37.50
C VAL A 481 -8.68 1.43 37.32
N ARG A 482 -7.44 1.73 36.94
CA ARG A 482 -6.45 0.76 36.48
C ARG A 482 -5.15 0.83 37.28
N GLY A 483 -4.31 -0.20 37.13
CA GLY A 483 -2.94 -0.25 37.64
C GLY A 483 -2.79 -0.51 39.14
N GLY A 484 -3.79 -0.18 39.96
CA GLY A 484 -3.65 -0.20 41.43
C GLY A 484 -2.70 0.89 41.93
N SER A 485 -2.51 1.00 43.24
CA SER A 485 -1.76 2.10 43.85
C SER A 485 -0.76 1.62 44.92
N VAL A 486 -0.06 2.57 45.55
CA VAL A 486 0.83 2.29 46.70
C VAL A 486 0.14 1.57 47.86
N ASN A 487 -1.18 1.68 47.98
CA ASN A 487 -1.96 1.04 49.05
C ASN A 487 -2.58 -0.29 48.62
N THR A 488 -2.46 -0.66 47.34
CA THR A 488 -2.94 -1.95 46.85
C THR A 488 -2.05 -3.06 47.38
N THR A 489 -2.63 -4.01 48.11
CA THR A 489 -1.91 -5.14 48.72
C THR A 489 -2.10 -6.45 47.97
N SER A 490 -3.14 -6.57 47.13
CA SER A 490 -3.36 -7.73 46.29
C SER A 490 -2.54 -7.65 44.99
N GLU A 491 -1.87 -8.74 44.62
CA GLU A 491 -1.16 -8.86 43.34
C GLU A 491 -2.12 -8.86 42.15
N ASP A 492 -3.33 -9.41 42.32
CA ASP A 492 -4.34 -9.46 41.25
C ASP A 492 -4.86 -8.07 40.86
N GLN A 493 -4.83 -7.12 41.79
CA GLN A 493 -5.34 -5.76 41.59
C GLN A 493 -4.35 -4.82 40.89
N ILE A 494 -3.08 -5.24 40.73
CA ILE A 494 -2.07 -4.47 39.98
C ILE A 494 -1.78 -5.08 38.60
N ARG A 495 -2.53 -6.10 38.19
CA ARG A 495 -2.45 -6.69 36.85
C ARG A 495 -2.97 -5.71 35.80
N CYS A 496 -2.49 -5.86 34.57
CA CYS A 496 -2.98 -5.08 33.44
C CYS A 496 -4.47 -5.36 33.16
N ASP A 497 -4.91 -6.61 33.29
CA ASP A 497 -6.30 -7.06 33.08
C ASP A 497 -7.19 -6.96 34.32
N ALA A 498 -6.73 -6.31 35.39
CA ALA A 498 -7.50 -6.18 36.62
C ALA A 498 -8.84 -5.46 36.36
N ASP A 499 -9.94 -6.14 36.70
CA ASP A 499 -11.30 -5.63 36.55
C ASP A 499 -11.74 -4.88 37.81
N LEU A 500 -11.30 -3.63 37.95
CA LEU A 500 -11.69 -2.74 39.04
C LEU A 500 -12.64 -1.67 38.50
N MET A 501 -13.93 -1.83 38.75
CA MET A 501 -14.98 -0.98 38.17
C MET A 501 -16.02 -0.52 39.19
N ASP A 502 -15.56 -0.04 40.34
CA ASP A 502 -16.44 0.17 41.49
C ASP A 502 -16.49 1.62 42.00
N ASP A 503 -15.84 2.56 41.32
CA ASP A 503 -15.67 3.90 41.89
C ASP A 503 -16.60 4.97 41.28
N PRO A 504 -17.34 5.70 42.14
CA PRO A 504 -18.10 6.88 41.75
C PRO A 504 -17.22 7.94 41.08
N LEU A 505 -17.77 8.69 40.13
CA LEU A 505 -17.03 9.71 39.38
C LEU A 505 -16.48 10.82 40.27
N ASP A 506 -17.12 11.10 41.40
CA ASP A 506 -16.76 12.11 42.40
C ASP A 506 -15.80 11.59 43.48
N ASN A 507 -15.34 10.33 43.38
CA ASN A 507 -14.40 9.78 44.35
C ASN A 507 -12.98 10.34 44.14
N SER A 508 -12.55 11.22 45.05
CA SER A 508 -11.20 11.78 45.06
C SER A 508 -10.26 11.02 46.01
N ASP A 509 -9.98 9.75 45.71
CA ASP A 509 -9.06 8.92 46.53
C ASP A 509 -7.62 9.50 46.50
N VAL A 510 -6.98 9.55 47.67
CA VAL A 510 -5.63 10.11 47.85
C VAL A 510 -4.53 9.33 47.11
N TYR A 511 -4.82 8.13 46.62
CA TYR A 511 -3.89 7.29 45.84
C TYR A 511 -4.26 7.17 44.36
N ARG A 512 -5.15 8.04 43.88
CA ARG A 512 -5.72 7.96 42.54
C ARG A 512 -5.37 9.18 41.71
N GLY A 513 -4.68 8.93 40.62
CA GLY A 513 -4.29 9.90 39.61
C GLY A 513 -4.78 9.44 38.23
N PHE A 514 -4.00 9.75 37.21
CA PHE A 514 -4.33 9.45 35.82
C PHE A 514 -3.13 9.70 34.89
N ARG A 515 -3.29 9.26 33.65
CA ARG A 515 -2.40 9.59 32.53
C ARG A 515 -3.22 9.82 31.25
N CYS A 516 -2.65 10.53 30.29
CA CYS A 516 -3.35 10.85 29.05
C CYS A 516 -2.82 10.05 27.84
N CYS A 517 -3.67 9.94 26.82
CA CYS A 517 -3.40 9.33 25.52
C CYS A 517 -3.70 10.34 24.39
N LEU A 518 -3.17 10.09 23.19
CA LEU A 518 -3.37 10.94 22.00
C LEU A 518 -3.44 10.10 20.72
#